data_AF-A0A941YPP5-F1
#
_entry.id   AF-A0A941YPP5-F1
#
_cell.length_a   1.000
_cell.length_b   1.000
_cell.length_c   1.000
_cell.angle_alpha   90.00
_cell.angle_beta   90.00
_cell.angle_gamma   90.00
#
_symmetry.space_group_name_H-M   'P 1'
#
loop_
_entity.id
_entity.type
_entity.pdbx_description
1 polymer ?
#
loop_
_entity_poly.entity_id
_entity_poly.type
_entity_poly.pdbx_seq_one_letter_code
_entity_poly.pdbx_strand_id
1 'polypeptide(L)'
;MRRFFVVVLLLIVAATAAIWFCPASFGYRYLMKPSKTVTLSDLSGTIWNGHAGSISVRDRALGQLDWHLRFKPLLEGRRVADFAISGDALKTQGTLTKSPTGNTFDNLSFSLPAHTAAEMLQVKAKAEGDIEGSAASLTVLDGWPTQLRDGKARWIKAKLADTELGTVETTFDAAADGNIAGKVKNTGGGAQFDGALKLKPTRDLELNDFTFKLPASLATALLGQPNANAAGTIDGKLVHILLRTGTAPAEARGNLRWNDAATAAVSHELLGNVDATFDTAADGGIAGTLKNDGGHAQLAAKWKLGAGHALELTDATLKFPATLLAPLIRLPGIEVGGDVDGNFARLTLRESLWPSAIAGKLVWHGVTVSGVRQAALGDMEWSLGTDPDGSIIGVIGDLGGPLQVNGTFKTTKTSYDAAVQLSARGGDPAIAAALRKIGTPQADGSTIVQANGEFGKK
;
A
#
# COMPACT_ATOMS: atom_id res chain seq x y z
N MET A 1 -65.51 -18.95 -40.01
CA MET A 1 -64.91 -19.32 -38.70
C MET A 1 -63.87 -20.43 -38.79
N ARG A 2 -64.15 -21.64 -39.35
CA ARG A 2 -63.18 -22.76 -39.39
C ARG A 2 -61.81 -22.43 -40.02
N ARG A 3 -61.76 -21.66 -41.11
CA ARG A 3 -60.52 -21.21 -41.76
C ARG A 3 -59.71 -20.21 -40.92
N PHE A 4 -60.38 -19.38 -40.12
CA PHE A 4 -59.72 -18.43 -39.22
C PHE A 4 -59.02 -19.13 -38.06
N PHE A 5 -59.68 -20.11 -37.42
CA PHE A 5 -59.06 -20.91 -36.36
C PHE A 5 -57.87 -21.74 -36.84
N VAL A 6 -57.93 -22.28 -38.07
CA VAL A 6 -56.79 -22.98 -38.69
C VAL A 6 -55.61 -22.04 -38.95
N VAL A 7 -55.87 -20.83 -39.43
CA VAL A 7 -54.82 -19.81 -39.66
C VAL A 7 -54.20 -19.36 -38.33
N VAL A 8 -55.01 -19.13 -37.28
CA VAL A 8 -54.51 -18.76 -35.95
C VAL A 8 -53.69 -19.90 -35.33
N LEU A 9 -54.13 -21.15 -35.44
CA LEU A 9 -53.37 -22.32 -34.96
C LEU A 9 -52.04 -22.47 -35.70
N LEU A 10 -52.03 -22.30 -37.03
CA LEU A 10 -50.79 -22.33 -37.83
C LEU A 10 -49.85 -21.19 -37.48
N LEU A 11 -50.36 -19.99 -37.19
CA LEU A 11 -49.55 -18.87 -36.73
C LEU A 11 -48.96 -19.11 -35.33
N ILE A 12 -49.72 -19.73 -34.41
CA ILE A 12 -49.21 -20.11 -33.09
C ILE A 12 -48.14 -21.19 -33.23
N VAL A 13 -48.36 -22.23 -34.04
CA VAL A 13 -47.37 -23.29 -34.29
C VAL A 13 -46.12 -22.71 -34.95
N ALA A 14 -46.28 -21.85 -35.97
CA ALA A 14 -45.16 -21.17 -36.63
C ALA A 14 -44.41 -20.24 -35.66
N ALA A 15 -45.10 -19.50 -34.79
CA ALA A 15 -44.49 -18.67 -33.77
C ALA A 15 -43.76 -19.52 -32.71
N THR A 16 -44.35 -20.63 -32.28
CA THR A 16 -43.75 -21.55 -31.31
C THR A 16 -42.50 -22.21 -31.91
N ALA A 17 -42.56 -22.63 -33.17
CA ALA A 17 -41.42 -23.15 -33.91
C ALA A 17 -40.34 -22.08 -34.12
N ALA A 18 -40.72 -20.86 -34.49
CA ALA A 18 -39.78 -19.75 -34.65
C ALA A 18 -39.07 -19.40 -33.32
N ILE A 19 -39.78 -19.48 -32.19
CA ILE A 19 -39.21 -19.29 -30.85
C ILE A 19 -38.27 -20.45 -30.48
N TRP A 20 -38.66 -21.70 -30.77
CA TRP A 20 -37.88 -22.89 -30.44
C TRP A 20 -36.61 -23.05 -31.28
N PHE A 21 -36.69 -22.74 -32.59
CA PHE A 21 -35.57 -22.81 -33.53
C PHE A 21 -34.84 -21.47 -33.74
N CYS A 22 -35.12 -20.47 -32.89
CA CYS A 22 -34.51 -19.16 -33.02
C CYS A 22 -32.97 -19.26 -32.94
N PRO A 23 -32.21 -18.85 -33.97
CA PRO A 23 -30.75 -18.95 -33.97
C PRO A 23 -30.11 -18.13 -32.84
N ALA A 24 -29.01 -18.63 -32.27
CA ALA A 24 -28.24 -17.95 -31.23
C ALA A 24 -27.86 -16.50 -31.61
N SER A 25 -27.50 -16.29 -32.89
CA SER A 25 -27.15 -14.97 -33.45
C SER A 25 -28.28 -13.95 -33.38
N PHE A 26 -29.53 -14.40 -33.52
CA PHE A 26 -30.72 -13.55 -33.39
C PHE A 26 -30.93 -13.13 -31.92
N GLY A 27 -30.83 -14.08 -30.99
CA GLY A 27 -30.91 -13.80 -29.56
C GLY A 27 -29.83 -12.83 -29.08
N TYR A 28 -28.58 -13.01 -29.52
CA TYR A 28 -27.49 -12.11 -29.16
C TYR A 28 -27.74 -10.66 -29.63
N ARG A 29 -28.23 -10.48 -30.87
CA ARG A 29 -28.49 -9.15 -31.44
C ARG A 29 -29.66 -8.42 -30.79
N TYR A 30 -30.75 -9.14 -30.47
CA TYR A 30 -32.00 -8.51 -30.03
C TYR A 30 -32.28 -8.62 -28.53
N LEU A 31 -31.86 -9.71 -27.87
CA LEU A 31 -32.11 -9.94 -26.44
C LEU A 31 -30.95 -9.49 -25.56
N MET A 32 -29.71 -9.75 -25.96
CA MET A 32 -28.53 -9.38 -25.16
C MET A 32 -28.04 -7.95 -25.44
N LYS A 33 -28.41 -7.34 -26.58
CA LYS A 33 -27.90 -6.06 -27.10
C LYS A 33 -26.36 -5.97 -26.98
N PRO A 34 -25.61 -6.23 -28.06
CA PRO A 34 -24.14 -6.24 -28.03
C PRO A 34 -23.61 -5.05 -27.24
N SER A 35 -22.92 -5.33 -26.14
CA SER A 35 -22.38 -4.30 -25.27
C SER A 35 -20.90 -4.13 -25.58
N LYS A 36 -20.35 -2.95 -25.31
CA LYS A 36 -18.90 -2.76 -25.37
C LYS A 36 -18.15 -3.58 -24.30
N THR A 37 -18.87 -4.18 -23.34
CA THR A 37 -18.28 -4.86 -22.19
C THR A 37 -18.22 -6.37 -22.38
N VAL A 38 -19.21 -6.98 -23.04
CA VAL A 38 -19.27 -8.42 -23.29
C VAL A 38 -19.60 -8.64 -24.76
N THR A 39 -18.71 -9.34 -25.46
CA THR A 39 -18.89 -9.71 -26.87
C THR A 39 -18.84 -11.22 -27.04
N LEU A 40 -19.71 -11.73 -27.90
CA LEU A 40 -19.73 -13.12 -28.34
C LEU A 40 -19.48 -13.17 -29.85
N SER A 41 -18.58 -14.06 -30.26
CA SER A 41 -18.22 -14.31 -31.66
C SER A 41 -18.42 -15.79 -32.00
N ASP A 42 -18.51 -16.10 -33.30
CA ASP A 42 -18.68 -17.46 -33.82
C ASP A 42 -19.86 -18.21 -33.19
N LEU A 43 -21.03 -17.54 -33.18
CA LEU A 43 -22.27 -18.03 -32.59
C LEU A 43 -22.87 -19.16 -33.44
N SER A 44 -23.19 -20.27 -32.78
CA SER A 44 -23.88 -21.42 -33.37
C SER A 44 -24.97 -21.96 -32.44
N GLY A 45 -25.87 -22.77 -32.97
CA GLY A 45 -27.01 -23.30 -32.23
C GLY A 45 -28.19 -22.32 -32.13
N THR A 46 -28.99 -22.48 -31.08
CA THR A 46 -30.24 -21.75 -30.83
C THR A 46 -30.11 -20.82 -29.63
N ILE A 47 -31.08 -19.94 -29.41
CA ILE A 47 -31.16 -19.13 -28.18
C ILE A 47 -31.27 -20.00 -26.91
N TRP A 48 -31.75 -21.25 -27.04
CA TRP A 48 -31.92 -22.19 -25.94
C TRP A 48 -30.65 -22.97 -25.65
N ASN A 49 -30.12 -23.63 -26.68
CA ASN A 49 -28.88 -24.40 -26.63
C ASN A 49 -27.94 -23.77 -27.65
N GLY A 50 -26.97 -23.00 -27.17
CA GLY A 50 -26.09 -22.29 -28.06
C GLY A 50 -24.64 -22.35 -27.62
N HIS A 51 -23.79 -22.04 -28.57
CA HIS A 51 -22.35 -22.05 -28.44
C HIS A 51 -21.78 -20.78 -29.05
N ALA A 52 -20.78 -20.19 -28.42
CA ALA A 52 -19.95 -19.14 -28.97
C ALA A 52 -18.51 -19.62 -29.00
N GLY A 53 -17.89 -19.60 -30.18
CA GLY A 53 -16.49 -19.95 -30.34
C GLY A 53 -15.54 -19.00 -29.59
N SER A 54 -16.00 -17.79 -29.25
CA SER A 54 -15.29 -16.88 -28.36
C SER A 54 -16.24 -15.98 -27.55
N ILE A 55 -16.05 -15.94 -26.24
CA ILE A 55 -16.56 -14.91 -25.33
C ILE A 55 -15.43 -13.98 -24.92
N SER A 56 -15.63 -12.68 -25.07
CA SER A 56 -14.69 -11.66 -24.62
C SER A 56 -15.34 -10.66 -23.66
N VAL A 57 -14.59 -10.26 -22.63
CA VAL A 57 -15.00 -9.22 -21.67
C VAL A 57 -13.97 -8.10 -21.69
N ARG A 58 -14.40 -6.87 -22.00
CA ARG A 58 -13.52 -5.69 -22.17
C ARG A 58 -12.31 -6.01 -23.06
N ASP A 59 -12.59 -6.54 -24.25
CA ASP A 59 -11.61 -6.95 -25.26
C ASP A 59 -10.67 -8.11 -24.88
N ARG A 60 -10.88 -8.75 -23.72
CA ARG A 60 -10.13 -9.95 -23.32
C ARG A 60 -10.92 -11.21 -23.66
N ALA A 61 -10.37 -12.06 -24.52
CA ALA A 61 -10.92 -13.38 -24.80
C ALA A 61 -10.81 -14.28 -23.57
N LEU A 62 -11.94 -14.84 -23.12
CA LEU A 62 -12.03 -15.73 -21.97
C LEU A 62 -12.10 -17.21 -22.37
N GLY A 63 -12.49 -17.50 -23.61
CA GLY A 63 -12.61 -18.86 -24.14
C GLY A 63 -13.89 -19.07 -24.93
N GLN A 64 -14.29 -20.33 -25.08
CA GLN A 64 -15.56 -20.73 -25.67
C GLN A 64 -16.67 -20.67 -24.62
N LEU A 65 -17.90 -20.36 -25.02
CA LEU A 65 -19.07 -20.34 -24.14
C LEU A 65 -20.14 -21.29 -24.67
N ASP A 66 -20.56 -22.24 -23.84
CA ASP A 66 -21.76 -23.04 -24.03
C ASP A 66 -22.85 -22.56 -23.06
N TRP A 67 -24.09 -22.49 -23.53
CA TRP A 67 -25.23 -22.16 -22.66
C TRP A 67 -26.47 -23.00 -22.94
N HIS A 68 -27.24 -23.22 -21.87
CA HIS A 68 -28.55 -23.84 -21.89
C HIS A 68 -29.58 -22.98 -21.14
N LEU A 69 -30.43 -22.25 -21.86
CA LEU A 69 -31.49 -21.42 -21.29
C LEU A 69 -32.69 -22.29 -20.88
N ARG A 70 -33.11 -22.20 -19.61
CA ARG A 70 -34.21 -23.00 -19.09
C ARG A 70 -35.57 -22.38 -19.44
N PHE A 71 -36.41 -23.11 -20.16
CA PHE A 71 -37.71 -22.64 -20.63
C PHE A 71 -38.73 -22.43 -19.49
N LYS A 72 -38.86 -23.39 -18.58
CA LYS A 72 -39.88 -23.34 -17.51
C LYS A 72 -39.77 -22.09 -16.62
N PRO A 73 -38.57 -21.72 -16.10
CA PRO A 73 -38.41 -20.47 -15.35
C PRO A 73 -38.78 -19.22 -16.15
N LEU A 74 -38.60 -19.23 -17.47
CA LEU A 74 -38.91 -18.07 -18.33
C LEU A 74 -40.41 -17.78 -18.37
N LEU A 75 -41.25 -18.81 -18.37
CA LEU A 75 -42.71 -18.67 -18.26
C LEU A 75 -43.14 -18.01 -16.95
N GLU A 76 -42.33 -18.16 -15.90
CA GLU A 76 -42.53 -17.57 -14.58
C GLU A 76 -41.86 -16.18 -14.48
N GLY A 77 -41.37 -15.62 -15.59
CA GLY A 77 -40.67 -14.34 -15.64
C GLY A 77 -39.21 -14.38 -15.13
N ARG A 78 -38.67 -15.57 -14.84
CA ARG A 78 -37.30 -15.76 -14.34
C ARG A 78 -36.35 -16.15 -15.48
N ARG A 79 -35.18 -15.52 -15.54
CA ARG A 79 -34.16 -15.82 -16.56
C ARG A 79 -33.07 -16.67 -15.97
N VAL A 80 -33.10 -17.96 -16.25
CA VAL A 80 -32.16 -18.96 -15.71
C VAL A 80 -31.48 -19.68 -16.85
N ALA A 81 -30.14 -19.69 -16.86
CA ALA A 81 -29.35 -20.39 -17.87
C ALA A 81 -28.20 -21.15 -17.21
N ASP A 82 -28.00 -22.40 -17.62
CA ASP A 82 -26.76 -23.12 -17.32
C ASP A 82 -25.69 -22.63 -18.31
N PHE A 83 -24.46 -22.47 -17.85
CA PHE A 83 -23.35 -22.03 -18.70
C PHE A 83 -22.07 -22.80 -18.38
N ALA A 84 -21.23 -22.95 -19.38
CA ALA A 84 -19.86 -23.41 -19.26
C ALA A 84 -18.96 -22.56 -20.14
N ILE A 85 -17.86 -22.08 -19.58
CA ILE A 85 -16.79 -21.39 -20.29
C ILE A 85 -15.57 -22.29 -20.25
N SER A 86 -15.00 -22.55 -21.43
CA SER A 86 -13.80 -23.36 -21.59
C SER A 86 -12.75 -22.55 -22.35
N GLY A 87 -11.72 -22.10 -21.65
CA GLY A 87 -10.58 -21.41 -22.24
C GLY A 87 -9.32 -21.53 -21.39
N ASP A 88 -8.21 -21.04 -21.94
CA ASP A 88 -6.93 -21.00 -21.24
C ASP A 88 -6.91 -19.95 -20.13
N ALA A 89 -7.60 -18.82 -20.36
CA ALA A 89 -7.69 -17.72 -19.41
C ALA A 89 -8.70 -17.99 -18.29
N LEU A 90 -9.75 -18.77 -18.57
CA LEU A 90 -10.81 -19.08 -17.61
C LEU A 90 -11.53 -20.37 -17.99
N LYS A 91 -11.67 -21.26 -17.01
CA LYS A 91 -12.63 -22.36 -17.04
C LYS A 91 -13.66 -22.09 -15.96
N THR A 92 -14.94 -22.07 -16.30
CA THR A 92 -16.00 -21.87 -15.30
C THR A 92 -17.30 -22.51 -15.74
N GLN A 93 -18.11 -22.95 -14.79
CA GLN A 93 -19.44 -23.48 -15.06
C GLN A 93 -20.37 -23.20 -13.89
N GLY A 94 -21.67 -23.15 -14.17
CA GLY A 94 -22.71 -23.00 -13.16
C GLY A 94 -24.06 -22.66 -13.76
N THR A 95 -25.00 -22.27 -12.90
CA THR A 95 -26.33 -21.80 -13.29
C THR A 95 -26.47 -20.33 -12.97
N LEU A 96 -26.67 -19.50 -14.00
CA LEU A 96 -26.92 -18.07 -13.88
C LEU A 96 -28.42 -17.79 -13.80
N THR A 97 -28.84 -17.11 -12.74
CA THR A 97 -30.16 -16.47 -12.60
C THR A 97 -30.01 -14.95 -12.67
N LYS A 98 -30.59 -14.31 -13.70
CA LYS A 98 -30.55 -12.84 -13.85
C LYS A 98 -31.71 -12.17 -13.12
N SER A 99 -31.41 -11.32 -12.14
CA SER A 99 -32.37 -10.48 -11.41
C SER A 99 -32.00 -8.99 -11.51
N PRO A 100 -32.96 -8.05 -11.42
CA PRO A 100 -32.66 -6.62 -11.23
C PRO A 100 -31.84 -6.32 -9.95
N THR A 101 -31.91 -7.18 -8.94
CA THR A 101 -31.19 -7.04 -7.67
C THR A 101 -29.79 -7.66 -7.66
N GLY A 102 -29.36 -8.23 -8.79
CA GLY A 102 -28.06 -8.90 -8.93
C GLY A 102 -28.14 -10.15 -9.78
N ASN A 103 -27.02 -10.57 -10.35
CA ASN A 103 -26.90 -11.86 -11.01
C ASN A 103 -26.52 -12.91 -9.96
N THR A 104 -27.29 -13.99 -9.84
CA THR A 104 -26.99 -15.10 -8.94
C THR A 104 -26.41 -16.26 -9.73
N PHE A 105 -25.32 -16.85 -9.25
CA PHE A 105 -24.61 -17.97 -9.82
C PHE A 105 -24.66 -19.14 -8.84
N ASP A 106 -25.41 -20.18 -9.18
CA ASP A 106 -25.55 -21.39 -8.37
C ASP A 106 -24.65 -22.51 -8.90
N ASN A 107 -24.15 -23.35 -7.99
CA ASN A 107 -23.21 -24.44 -8.30
C ASN A 107 -22.01 -23.98 -9.15
N LEU A 108 -21.45 -22.83 -8.77
CA LEU A 108 -20.34 -22.22 -9.48
C LEU A 108 -19.06 -23.01 -9.20
N SER A 109 -18.30 -23.30 -10.24
CA SER A 109 -16.90 -23.74 -10.13
C SER A 109 -16.05 -23.00 -11.16
N PHE A 110 -14.84 -22.59 -10.80
CA PHE A 110 -13.95 -21.88 -11.69
C PHE A 110 -12.48 -22.28 -11.49
N SER A 111 -11.69 -22.08 -12.55
CA SER A 111 -10.24 -22.21 -12.55
C SER A 111 -9.65 -21.17 -13.51
N LEU A 112 -8.66 -20.42 -13.07
CA LEU A 112 -7.95 -19.44 -13.88
C LEU A 112 -6.50 -19.26 -13.41
N PRO A 113 -5.58 -18.93 -14.33
CA PRO A 113 -4.23 -18.52 -13.93
C PRO A 113 -4.24 -17.22 -13.10
N ALA A 114 -3.36 -17.15 -12.10
CA ALA A 114 -3.29 -16.01 -11.18
C ALA A 114 -2.93 -14.68 -11.87
N HIS A 115 -2.10 -14.72 -12.92
CA HIS A 115 -1.77 -13.53 -13.72
C HIS A 115 -3.03 -12.92 -14.37
N THR A 116 -3.96 -13.77 -14.82
CA THR A 116 -5.23 -13.32 -15.40
C THR A 116 -6.11 -12.67 -14.32
N ALA A 117 -6.18 -13.24 -13.11
CA ALA A 117 -6.89 -12.63 -12.00
C ALA A 117 -6.27 -11.27 -11.58
N ALA A 118 -4.95 -11.17 -11.51
CA ALA A 118 -4.24 -9.95 -11.17
C ALA A 118 -4.53 -8.82 -12.16
N GLU A 119 -4.56 -9.11 -13.46
CA GLU A 119 -4.90 -8.13 -14.49
C GLU A 119 -6.37 -7.70 -14.39
N MET A 120 -7.31 -8.62 -14.12
CA MET A 120 -8.72 -8.29 -13.92
C MET A 120 -8.95 -7.38 -12.70
N LEU A 121 -8.19 -7.60 -11.63
CA LEU A 121 -8.25 -6.83 -10.38
C LEU A 121 -7.33 -5.60 -10.37
N GLN A 122 -6.57 -5.36 -11.44
CA GLN A 122 -5.58 -4.28 -11.56
C GLN A 122 -4.50 -4.31 -10.46
N VAL A 123 -4.10 -5.50 -10.04
CA VAL A 123 -2.99 -5.70 -9.11
C VAL A 123 -1.68 -5.42 -9.84
N LYS A 124 -0.90 -4.47 -9.32
CA LYS A 124 0.38 -4.05 -9.94
C LYS A 124 1.50 -5.09 -9.80
N ALA A 125 1.41 -5.97 -8.80
CA ALA A 125 2.40 -7.00 -8.57
C ALA A 125 2.17 -8.21 -9.48
N LYS A 126 3.27 -8.80 -9.99
CA LYS A 126 3.22 -10.04 -10.77
C LYS A 126 2.66 -11.18 -9.91
N ALA A 127 1.65 -11.89 -10.41
CA ALA A 127 1.05 -13.05 -9.74
C ALA A 127 1.21 -14.30 -10.60
N GLU A 128 1.65 -15.41 -10.01
CA GLU A 128 1.84 -16.70 -10.69
C GLU A 128 1.14 -17.83 -9.92
N GLY A 129 0.92 -18.96 -10.58
CA GLY A 129 0.16 -20.10 -10.06
C GLY A 129 -1.29 -20.12 -10.58
N ASP A 130 -2.07 -21.06 -10.06
CA ASP A 130 -3.43 -21.34 -10.52
C ASP A 130 -4.43 -21.08 -9.40
N ILE A 131 -5.52 -20.38 -9.71
CA ILE A 131 -6.61 -20.12 -8.78
C ILE A 131 -7.78 -21.00 -9.18
N GLU A 132 -8.23 -21.85 -8.26
CA GLU A 132 -9.42 -22.67 -8.40
C GLU A 132 -10.43 -22.34 -7.30
N GLY A 133 -11.71 -22.50 -7.57
CA GLY A 133 -12.72 -22.24 -6.56
C GLY A 133 -14.10 -22.74 -6.91
N SER A 134 -14.98 -22.70 -5.92
CA SER A 134 -16.38 -23.11 -6.03
C SER A 134 -17.26 -22.32 -5.07
N ALA A 135 -18.54 -22.22 -5.38
CA ALA A 135 -19.55 -21.68 -4.48
C ALA A 135 -20.90 -22.37 -4.73
N ALA A 136 -21.64 -22.68 -3.66
CA ALA A 136 -22.99 -23.22 -3.82
C ALA A 136 -23.95 -22.15 -4.39
N SER A 137 -23.76 -20.89 -3.98
CA SER A 137 -24.48 -19.74 -4.54
C SER A 137 -23.66 -18.46 -4.36
N LEU A 138 -23.60 -17.62 -5.38
CA LEU A 138 -22.93 -16.33 -5.38
C LEU A 138 -23.81 -15.29 -6.08
N THR A 139 -24.19 -14.23 -5.37
CA THR A 139 -24.91 -13.08 -5.95
C THR A 139 -23.95 -11.92 -6.14
N VAL A 140 -23.89 -11.41 -7.36
CA VAL A 140 -23.06 -10.26 -7.76
C VAL A 140 -23.94 -9.11 -8.22
N LEU A 141 -23.73 -7.94 -7.63
CA LEU A 141 -24.36 -6.68 -8.04
C LEU A 141 -23.27 -5.68 -8.44
N ASP A 142 -23.31 -5.22 -9.69
CA ASP A 142 -22.35 -4.26 -10.25
C ASP A 142 -20.87 -4.62 -10.04
N GLY A 143 -20.56 -5.92 -10.17
CA GLY A 143 -19.22 -6.46 -10.03
C GLY A 143 -18.77 -6.71 -8.59
N TRP A 144 -19.64 -6.50 -7.59
CA TRP A 144 -19.34 -6.77 -6.18
C TRP A 144 -20.16 -7.94 -5.65
N PRO A 145 -19.57 -8.88 -4.89
CA PRO A 145 -20.32 -9.96 -4.24
C PRO A 145 -21.15 -9.40 -3.09
N THR A 146 -22.47 -9.61 -3.14
CA THR A 146 -23.41 -9.16 -2.09
C THR A 146 -23.94 -10.31 -1.24
N GLN A 147 -23.98 -11.52 -1.78
CA GLN A 147 -24.30 -12.75 -1.05
C GLN A 147 -23.43 -13.88 -1.57
N LEU A 148 -22.99 -14.77 -0.68
CA LEU A 148 -22.20 -15.94 -1.03
C LEU A 148 -22.48 -17.05 -0.01
N ARG A 149 -22.69 -18.27 -0.48
CA ARG A 149 -22.85 -19.48 0.35
C ARG A 149 -21.87 -20.58 -0.06
N ASP A 150 -21.26 -21.22 0.93
CA ASP A 150 -20.30 -22.33 0.77
C ASP A 150 -19.18 -22.03 -0.25
N GLY A 151 -18.65 -20.80 -0.25
CA GLY A 151 -17.57 -20.43 -1.17
C GLY A 151 -16.22 -20.91 -0.69
N LYS A 152 -15.44 -21.45 -1.61
CA LYS A 152 -14.07 -21.90 -1.37
C LYS A 152 -13.21 -21.48 -2.55
N ALA A 153 -12.02 -20.96 -2.30
CA ALA A 153 -11.03 -20.75 -3.34
C ALA A 153 -9.63 -21.12 -2.85
N ARG A 154 -8.81 -21.65 -3.74
CA ARG A 154 -7.44 -22.07 -3.51
C ARG A 154 -6.55 -21.45 -4.58
N TRP A 155 -5.45 -20.84 -4.17
CA TRP A 155 -4.39 -20.42 -5.07
C TRP A 155 -3.20 -21.35 -4.89
N ILE A 156 -2.99 -22.23 -5.86
CA ILE A 156 -1.98 -23.29 -5.85
C ILE A 156 -0.69 -22.78 -6.49
N LYS A 157 0.46 -23.13 -5.88
CA LYS A 157 1.79 -22.61 -6.27
C LYS A 157 1.77 -21.08 -6.35
N ALA A 158 1.12 -20.48 -5.36
CA ALA A 158 0.93 -19.06 -5.27
C ALA A 158 2.28 -18.37 -5.16
N LYS A 159 2.50 -17.40 -6.04
CA LYS A 159 3.67 -16.52 -5.99
C LYS A 159 3.22 -15.10 -6.32
N LEU A 160 3.66 -14.17 -5.48
CA LEU A 160 3.36 -12.76 -5.64
C LEU A 160 4.66 -11.97 -5.61
N ALA A 161 4.87 -11.12 -6.61
CA ALA A 161 6.18 -10.59 -6.95
C ALA A 161 7.20 -11.75 -7.05
N ASP A 162 8.30 -11.68 -6.30
CA ASP A 162 9.30 -12.74 -6.25
C ASP A 162 9.14 -13.68 -5.05
N THR A 163 8.08 -13.53 -4.26
CA THR A 163 7.86 -14.32 -3.04
C THR A 163 6.88 -15.47 -3.29
N GLU A 164 7.34 -16.70 -3.04
CA GLU A 164 6.46 -17.88 -3.00
C GLU A 164 5.58 -17.81 -1.75
N LEU A 165 4.26 -17.89 -1.95
CA LEU A 165 3.24 -17.89 -0.88
C LEU A 165 2.75 -19.31 -0.54
N GLY A 166 3.19 -20.33 -1.28
CA GLY A 166 2.75 -21.71 -1.10
C GLY A 166 1.36 -21.95 -1.65
N THR A 167 0.43 -22.43 -0.83
CA THR A 167 -0.99 -22.53 -1.18
C THR A 167 -1.80 -21.57 -0.34
N VAL A 168 -2.57 -20.68 -0.96
CA VAL A 168 -3.50 -19.79 -0.25
C VAL A 168 -4.89 -20.40 -0.31
N GLU A 169 -5.54 -20.54 0.84
CA GLU A 169 -6.89 -21.09 0.96
C GLU A 169 -7.82 -20.01 1.52
N THR A 170 -8.98 -19.88 0.90
CA THR A 170 -10.05 -19.00 1.36
C THR A 170 -11.35 -19.76 1.46
N THR A 171 -12.11 -19.46 2.50
CA THR A 171 -13.48 -19.93 2.67
C THR A 171 -14.35 -18.72 2.93
N PHE A 172 -15.56 -18.72 2.37
CA PHE A 172 -16.52 -17.65 2.51
C PHE A 172 -17.91 -18.24 2.72
N ASP A 173 -18.70 -17.60 3.56
CA ASP A 173 -20.10 -17.96 3.78
C ASP A 173 -20.93 -16.73 4.16
N ALA A 174 -22.25 -16.92 4.15
CA ALA A 174 -23.19 -15.90 4.58
C ALA A 174 -23.07 -15.67 6.09
N ALA A 175 -22.90 -14.42 6.49
CA ALA A 175 -22.97 -14.02 7.89
C ALA A 175 -24.41 -13.68 8.27
N ALA A 176 -24.77 -13.89 9.55
CA ALA A 176 -26.11 -13.62 10.08
C ALA A 176 -26.53 -12.15 9.96
N ASP A 177 -25.56 -11.24 9.83
CA ASP A 177 -25.78 -9.79 9.68
C ASP A 177 -25.90 -9.34 8.22
N GLY A 178 -26.05 -10.28 7.27
CA GLY A 178 -26.23 -10.01 5.85
C GLY A 178 -24.93 -9.69 5.10
N ASN A 179 -23.78 -9.79 5.75
CA ASN A 179 -22.47 -9.66 5.10
C ASN A 179 -21.95 -11.02 4.63
N ILE A 180 -20.84 -11.01 3.88
CA ILE A 180 -20.10 -12.22 3.54
C ILE A 180 -18.90 -12.29 4.50
N ALA A 181 -18.83 -13.32 5.33
CA ALA A 181 -17.70 -13.57 6.19
C ALA A 181 -16.78 -14.61 5.53
N GLY A 182 -15.48 -14.44 5.67
CA GLY A 182 -14.51 -15.39 5.17
C GLY A 182 -13.31 -15.55 6.07
N LYS A 183 -12.56 -16.61 5.81
CA LYS A 183 -11.24 -16.86 6.39
C LYS A 183 -10.25 -17.06 5.27
N VAL A 184 -9.07 -16.49 5.42
CA VAL A 184 -7.95 -16.65 4.51
C VAL A 184 -6.75 -17.14 5.30
N LYS A 185 -6.04 -18.11 4.75
CA LYS A 185 -4.75 -18.56 5.29
C LYS A 185 -3.85 -19.03 4.16
N ASN A 186 -2.57 -19.15 4.42
CA ASN A 186 -1.68 -19.87 3.51
C ASN A 186 -0.91 -20.99 4.23
N THR A 187 -0.40 -21.93 3.43
CA THR A 187 0.44 -23.03 3.89
C THR A 187 1.67 -23.16 3.00
N GLY A 188 2.85 -23.22 3.61
CA GLY A 188 4.14 -23.21 2.90
C GLY A 188 4.52 -21.81 2.38
N GLY A 189 5.61 -21.74 1.59
CA GLY A 189 6.13 -20.48 1.06
C GLY A 189 6.94 -19.65 2.06
N GLY A 190 7.49 -18.53 1.59
CA GLY A 190 8.30 -17.58 2.37
C GLY A 190 7.49 -16.56 3.17
N ALA A 191 6.16 -16.54 3.01
CA ALA A 191 5.23 -15.76 3.83
C ALA A 191 4.27 -16.70 4.56
N GLN A 192 3.72 -16.25 5.69
CA GLN A 192 2.68 -16.91 6.47
C GLN A 192 1.63 -15.87 6.86
N PHE A 193 0.36 -16.19 6.74
CA PHE A 193 -0.75 -15.34 7.15
C PHE A 193 -2.01 -16.17 7.40
N ASP A 194 -2.83 -15.70 8.34
CA ASP A 194 -4.14 -16.24 8.67
C ASP A 194 -4.99 -15.10 9.24
N GLY A 195 -6.22 -14.95 8.75
CA GLY A 195 -7.15 -13.97 9.27
C GLY A 195 -8.57 -14.10 8.74
N ALA A 196 -9.46 -13.29 9.31
CA ALA A 196 -10.83 -13.18 8.88
C ALA A 196 -11.03 -11.98 7.94
N LEU A 197 -11.90 -12.18 6.96
CA LEU A 197 -12.34 -11.21 5.96
C LEU A 197 -13.83 -10.98 6.13
N LYS A 198 -14.29 -9.76 5.90
CA LYS A 198 -15.72 -9.48 5.78
C LYS A 198 -15.99 -8.53 4.62
N LEU A 199 -16.90 -8.91 3.74
CA LEU A 199 -17.35 -8.08 2.62
C LEU A 199 -18.75 -7.59 2.92
N LYS A 200 -18.93 -6.27 2.93
CA LYS A 200 -20.24 -5.65 3.09
C LYS A 200 -20.89 -5.40 1.73
N PRO A 201 -22.23 -5.43 1.63
CA PRO A 201 -22.93 -4.99 0.42
C PRO A 201 -22.61 -3.55 0.00
N THR A 202 -22.17 -2.71 0.95
CA THR A 202 -21.71 -1.33 0.74
C THR A 202 -20.35 -1.21 0.05
N ARG A 203 -19.70 -2.33 -0.30
CA ARG A 203 -18.33 -2.40 -0.85
C ARG A 203 -17.22 -2.03 0.13
N ASP A 204 -17.53 -2.17 1.41
CA ASP A 204 -16.52 -2.11 2.45
C ASP A 204 -15.90 -3.50 2.63
N LEU A 205 -14.58 -3.50 2.81
CA LEU A 205 -13.79 -4.69 3.13
C LEU A 205 -13.25 -4.53 4.55
N GLU A 206 -13.53 -5.51 5.42
CA GLU A 206 -12.91 -5.59 6.74
C GLU A 206 -11.91 -6.74 6.81
N LEU A 207 -10.76 -6.47 7.42
CA LEU A 207 -9.81 -7.49 7.88
C LEU A 207 -9.91 -7.54 9.41
N ASN A 208 -10.06 -8.74 9.96
CA ASN A 208 -10.13 -8.93 11.41
C ASN A 208 -9.20 -10.06 11.83
N ASP A 209 -8.51 -9.87 12.96
CA ASP A 209 -7.58 -10.85 13.52
C ASP A 209 -6.56 -11.41 12.50
N PHE A 210 -6.10 -10.57 11.58
CA PHE A 210 -5.20 -10.99 10.51
C PHE A 210 -3.76 -10.99 11.00
N THR A 211 -3.24 -12.18 11.26
CA THR A 211 -1.84 -12.42 11.60
C THR A 211 -1.02 -12.62 10.34
N PHE A 212 0.20 -12.12 10.32
CA PHE A 212 1.09 -12.27 9.18
C PHE A 212 2.56 -12.30 9.60
N LYS A 213 3.37 -12.92 8.75
CA LYS A 213 4.82 -12.89 8.72
C LYS A 213 5.27 -12.98 7.28
N LEU A 214 5.89 -11.93 6.76
CA LEU A 214 6.23 -11.82 5.35
C LEU A 214 7.63 -11.20 5.16
N PRO A 215 8.34 -11.54 4.06
CA PRO A 215 9.59 -10.87 3.74
C PRO A 215 9.37 -9.38 3.53
N ALA A 216 10.30 -8.54 4.00
CA ALA A 216 10.18 -7.08 3.85
C ALA A 216 10.09 -6.65 2.37
N SER A 217 10.74 -7.38 1.47
CA SER A 217 10.63 -7.19 0.01
C SER A 217 9.22 -7.41 -0.55
N LEU A 218 8.43 -8.32 0.05
CA LEU A 218 7.03 -8.50 -0.32
C LEU A 218 6.19 -7.31 0.16
N ALA A 219 6.45 -6.82 1.38
CA ALA A 219 5.75 -5.63 1.90
C ALA A 219 5.95 -4.42 0.99
N THR A 220 7.19 -4.15 0.57
CA THR A 220 7.49 -3.03 -0.31
C THR A 220 6.86 -3.19 -1.69
N ALA A 221 6.80 -4.41 -2.24
CA ALA A 221 6.08 -4.68 -3.48
C ALA A 221 4.57 -4.39 -3.36
N LEU A 222 3.95 -4.80 -2.25
CA LEU A 222 2.52 -4.52 -1.96
C LEU A 222 2.24 -3.03 -1.79
N LEU A 223 3.18 -2.27 -1.21
CA LEU A 223 3.10 -0.81 -1.07
C LEU A 223 3.42 -0.05 -2.37
N GLY A 224 3.71 -0.76 -3.47
CA GLY A 224 4.09 -0.13 -4.74
C GLY A 224 5.48 0.54 -4.70
N GLN A 225 6.35 0.10 -3.80
CA GLN A 225 7.73 0.56 -3.59
C GLN A 225 8.75 -0.57 -3.84
N PRO A 226 8.69 -1.31 -4.96
CA PRO A 226 9.53 -2.49 -5.17
C PRO A 226 11.05 -2.20 -5.11
N ASN A 227 11.45 -0.96 -5.40
CA ASN A 227 12.86 -0.54 -5.41
C ASN A 227 13.39 -0.09 -4.05
N ALA A 228 12.58 -0.14 -2.98
CA ALA A 228 13.02 0.28 -1.64
C ALA A 228 14.07 -0.66 -1.02
N ASN A 229 14.29 -1.86 -1.61
CA ASN A 229 15.30 -2.84 -1.18
C ASN A 229 15.30 -3.08 0.34
N ALA A 230 14.11 -3.33 0.90
CA ALA A 230 13.98 -3.67 2.31
C ALA A 230 14.32 -5.15 2.54
N ALA A 231 15.17 -5.42 3.52
CA ALA A 231 15.56 -6.76 3.95
C ALA A 231 14.93 -7.12 5.31
N GLY A 232 15.03 -8.39 5.69
CA GLY A 232 14.45 -8.91 6.93
C GLY A 232 13.00 -9.37 6.77
N THR A 233 12.31 -9.55 7.89
CA THR A 233 10.92 -10.07 7.94
C THR A 233 10.02 -9.12 8.71
N ILE A 234 8.80 -8.94 8.24
CA ILE A 234 7.77 -8.15 8.92
C ILE A 234 6.68 -9.11 9.38
N ASP A 235 6.46 -9.19 10.69
CA ASP A 235 5.36 -9.93 11.29
C ASP A 235 4.51 -9.06 12.18
N GLY A 236 3.28 -9.48 12.44
CA GLY A 236 2.35 -8.68 13.23
C GLY A 236 0.93 -9.19 13.19
N LYS A 237 0.05 -8.40 13.76
CA LYS A 237 -1.40 -8.65 13.79
C LYS A 237 -2.15 -7.38 13.43
N LEU A 238 -2.94 -7.45 12.35
CA LEU A 238 -3.97 -6.48 12.04
C LEU A 238 -5.22 -6.90 12.83
N VAL A 239 -5.47 -6.25 13.96
CA VAL A 239 -6.62 -6.55 14.82
C VAL A 239 -7.91 -6.20 14.09
N HIS A 240 -7.95 -5.02 13.46
CA HIS A 240 -9.08 -4.56 12.68
C HIS A 240 -8.62 -3.59 11.59
N ILE A 241 -9.02 -3.78 10.34
CA ILE A 241 -8.84 -2.81 9.26
C ILE A 241 -10.17 -2.68 8.52
N LEU A 242 -10.65 -1.45 8.33
CA LEU A 242 -11.79 -1.14 7.48
C LEU A 242 -11.33 -0.36 6.25
N LEU A 243 -11.50 -0.97 5.08
CA LEU A 243 -11.20 -0.35 3.79
C LEU A 243 -12.52 0.07 3.12
N ARG A 244 -12.67 1.39 2.89
CA ARG A 244 -13.74 1.94 2.06
C ARG A 244 -13.21 2.16 0.65
N THR A 245 -14.06 1.90 -0.35
CA THR A 245 -13.65 1.88 -1.76
C THR A 245 -12.92 3.17 -2.16
N GLY A 246 -11.70 3.05 -2.68
CA GLY A 246 -10.92 4.16 -3.25
C GLY A 246 -10.27 5.11 -2.24
N THR A 247 -10.20 4.75 -0.96
CA THR A 247 -9.62 5.60 0.10
C THR A 247 -8.55 4.87 0.92
N ALA A 248 -7.76 5.61 1.68
CA ALA A 248 -6.93 5.06 2.76
C ALA A 248 -7.81 4.29 3.77
N PRO A 249 -7.23 3.43 4.64
CA PRO A 249 -7.99 2.74 5.67
C PRO A 249 -8.83 3.74 6.49
N ALA A 250 -10.13 3.52 6.55
CA ALA A 250 -11.05 4.32 7.34
C ALA A 250 -10.88 4.03 8.84
N GLU A 251 -10.57 2.77 9.16
CA GLU A 251 -10.17 2.34 10.50
C GLU A 251 -8.97 1.39 10.37
N ALA A 252 -8.01 1.48 11.28
CA ALA A 252 -6.91 0.54 11.35
C ALA A 252 -6.40 0.39 12.78
N ARG A 253 -6.33 -0.84 13.28
CA ARG A 253 -5.75 -1.20 14.57
C ARG A 253 -4.85 -2.41 14.42
N GLY A 254 -3.66 -2.35 15.00
CA GLY A 254 -2.75 -3.48 15.02
C GLY A 254 -1.34 -3.14 15.48
N ASN A 255 -0.47 -4.11 15.26
CA ASN A 255 0.95 -3.99 15.51
C ASN A 255 1.73 -4.70 14.40
N LEU A 256 2.98 -4.26 14.23
CA LEU A 256 3.96 -4.91 13.38
C LEU A 256 5.34 -4.83 14.02
N ARG A 257 6.16 -5.82 13.71
CA ARG A 257 7.57 -5.88 14.03
C ARG A 257 8.33 -6.20 12.75
N TRP A 258 9.31 -5.36 12.43
CA TRP A 258 10.28 -5.58 11.38
C TRP A 258 11.56 -6.13 12.00
N ASN A 259 11.78 -7.42 11.84
CA ASN A 259 12.97 -8.12 12.29
C ASN A 259 14.07 -8.04 11.25
N ASP A 260 15.32 -7.93 11.71
CA ASP A 260 16.51 -7.79 10.89
C ASP A 260 16.38 -6.61 9.92
N ALA A 261 15.86 -5.48 10.42
CA ALA A 261 15.44 -4.36 9.59
C ALA A 261 16.63 -3.69 8.92
N ALA A 262 16.63 -3.69 7.58
CA ALA A 262 17.63 -3.00 6.79
C ALA A 262 17.05 -2.49 5.47
N THR A 263 17.64 -1.43 4.95
CA THR A 263 17.37 -0.85 3.63
C THR A 263 18.67 -0.75 2.83
N ALA A 264 18.60 -0.30 1.58
CA ALA A 264 19.80 0.00 0.80
C ALA A 264 20.72 1.06 1.44
N ALA A 265 20.18 1.96 2.27
CA ALA A 265 20.93 3.08 2.86
C ALA A 265 21.25 2.88 4.35
N VAL A 266 20.59 1.96 5.03
CA VAL A 266 20.64 1.78 6.48
C VAL A 266 20.77 0.29 6.78
N SER A 267 21.86 -0.12 7.43
CA SER A 267 22.10 -1.52 7.78
C SER A 267 21.33 -1.95 9.03
N HIS A 268 21.25 -3.26 9.25
CA HIS A 268 20.61 -3.80 10.45
C HIS A 268 21.41 -3.49 11.73
N GLU A 269 22.74 -3.49 11.67
CA GLU A 269 23.59 -3.12 12.82
C GLU A 269 23.32 -1.70 13.29
N LEU A 270 22.86 -0.85 12.38
CA LEU A 270 22.46 0.51 12.71
C LEU A 270 21.01 0.58 13.20
N LEU A 271 20.06 -0.04 12.50
CA LEU A 271 18.62 0.14 12.76
C LEU A 271 18.05 -0.82 13.82
N GLY A 272 18.63 -2.00 14.00
CA GLY A 272 18.08 -3.06 14.85
C GLY A 272 16.78 -3.63 14.31
N ASN A 273 15.86 -3.98 15.22
CA ASN A 273 14.48 -4.37 14.90
C ASN A 273 13.56 -3.17 15.11
N VAL A 274 12.48 -3.06 14.36
CA VAL A 274 11.54 -1.93 14.46
C VAL A 274 10.15 -2.42 14.86
N ASP A 275 9.60 -1.90 15.96
CA ASP A 275 8.24 -2.17 16.39
C ASP A 275 7.36 -0.95 16.13
N ALA A 276 6.17 -1.18 15.56
CA ALA A 276 5.15 -0.15 15.44
C ALA A 276 3.78 -0.65 15.90
N THR A 277 3.04 0.23 16.56
CA THR A 277 1.61 0.07 16.83
C THR A 277 0.83 1.10 16.05
N PHE A 278 -0.45 0.83 15.81
CA PHE A 278 -1.37 1.78 15.20
C PHE A 278 -2.80 1.54 15.66
N ASP A 279 -3.57 2.61 15.77
CA ASP A 279 -5.01 2.66 15.99
C ASP A 279 -5.62 3.83 15.22
N THR A 280 -6.93 3.80 15.01
CA THR A 280 -7.68 4.91 14.44
C THR A 280 -7.65 6.07 15.43
N ALA A 281 -7.14 7.23 14.99
CA ALA A 281 -7.14 8.45 15.77
C ALA A 281 -8.51 9.13 15.77
N ALA A 282 -8.77 9.95 16.79
CA ALA A 282 -10.06 10.64 16.97
C ALA A 282 -10.44 11.59 15.81
N ASP A 283 -9.45 12.03 15.01
CA ASP A 283 -9.66 12.88 13.84
C ASP A 283 -9.80 12.10 12.53
N GLY A 284 -9.94 10.77 12.61
CA GLY A 284 -10.06 9.87 11.46
C GLY A 284 -8.73 9.57 10.75
N GLY A 285 -7.60 10.05 11.27
CA GLY A 285 -6.26 9.59 10.86
C GLY A 285 -5.88 8.27 11.51
N ILE A 286 -4.66 7.81 11.27
CA ILE A 286 -4.07 6.65 11.96
C ILE A 286 -2.91 7.14 12.84
N ALA A 287 -2.83 6.68 14.09
CA ALA A 287 -1.77 7.06 15.00
C ALA A 287 -1.28 5.87 15.82
N GLY A 288 -0.06 5.95 16.34
CA GLY A 288 0.46 4.94 17.23
C GLY A 288 1.87 5.25 17.70
N THR A 289 2.61 4.21 18.06
CA THR A 289 4.00 4.32 18.51
C THR A 289 4.93 3.65 17.53
N LEU A 290 6.13 4.18 17.41
CA LEU A 290 7.23 3.61 16.66
C LEU A 290 8.44 3.55 17.59
N LYS A 291 9.11 2.41 17.66
CA LYS A 291 10.40 2.30 18.31
C LYS A 291 11.29 1.33 17.56
N ASN A 292 12.59 1.46 17.70
CA ASN A 292 13.50 0.37 17.38
C ASN A 292 14.12 -0.21 18.66
N ASP A 293 14.59 -1.45 18.54
CA ASP A 293 15.24 -2.21 19.58
C ASP A 293 16.49 -2.89 19.02
N GLY A 294 17.60 -2.75 19.74
CA GLY A 294 18.93 -3.03 19.21
C GLY A 294 19.41 -1.96 18.21
N GLY A 295 20.52 -2.25 17.54
CA GLY A 295 21.18 -1.32 16.63
C GLY A 295 21.97 -0.20 17.32
N HIS A 296 22.82 0.48 16.57
CA HIS A 296 23.57 1.66 17.03
C HIS A 296 22.73 2.95 17.05
N ALA A 297 21.69 3.01 16.22
CA ALA A 297 20.70 4.07 16.29
C ALA A 297 19.58 3.67 17.25
N GLN A 298 18.98 4.66 17.92
CA GLN A 298 17.78 4.52 18.71
C GLN A 298 16.75 5.55 18.26
N LEU A 299 15.49 5.13 18.20
CA LEU A 299 14.34 5.91 17.81
C LEU A 299 13.18 5.43 18.67
N ALA A 300 12.50 6.36 19.34
CA ALA A 300 11.19 6.11 19.91
C ALA A 300 10.33 7.37 19.72
N ALA A 301 9.14 7.22 19.15
CA ALA A 301 8.23 8.33 18.88
C ALA A 301 6.78 7.88 18.90
N LYS A 302 5.87 8.81 19.18
CA LYS A 302 4.47 8.68 18.77
C LYS A 302 4.36 9.24 17.36
N TRP A 303 3.66 8.54 16.48
CA TRP A 303 3.44 8.97 15.12
C TRP A 303 1.95 9.10 14.82
N LYS A 304 1.61 9.97 13.87
CA LYS A 304 0.26 10.15 13.36
C LYS A 304 0.31 10.49 11.88
N LEU A 305 -0.53 9.82 11.10
CA LEU A 305 -0.78 10.12 9.70
C LEU A 305 -2.21 10.65 9.60
N GLY A 306 -2.34 11.97 9.49
CA GLY A 306 -3.64 12.64 9.35
C GLY A 306 -4.19 12.54 7.92
N ALA A 307 -5.44 12.97 7.72
CA ALA A 307 -6.13 12.93 6.43
C ALA A 307 -5.39 13.68 5.28
N GLY A 308 -4.49 14.62 5.61
CA GLY A 308 -3.67 15.36 4.65
C GLY A 308 -2.33 14.72 4.29
N HIS A 309 -2.12 13.43 4.61
CA HIS A 309 -0.87 12.68 4.39
C HIS A 309 0.39 13.30 5.00
N ALA A 310 0.23 14.15 6.02
CA ALA A 310 1.34 14.65 6.81
C ALA A 310 1.69 13.62 7.90
N LEU A 311 2.97 13.27 7.98
CA LEU A 311 3.49 12.43 9.06
C LEU A 311 3.88 13.34 10.22
N GLU A 312 3.14 13.25 11.32
CA GLU A 312 3.44 13.94 12.57
C GLU A 312 4.15 12.98 13.52
N LEU A 313 5.28 13.40 14.05
CA LEU A 313 6.01 12.73 15.12
C LEU A 313 5.95 13.62 16.36
N THR A 314 5.65 13.01 17.51
CA THR A 314 5.57 13.68 18.82
C THR A 314 6.28 12.83 19.87
N ASP A 315 6.77 13.48 20.93
CA ASP A 315 7.58 12.83 21.96
C ASP A 315 8.71 11.97 21.35
N ALA A 316 9.34 12.49 20.30
CA ALA A 316 10.31 11.74 19.51
C ALA A 316 11.70 11.88 20.12
N THR A 317 12.31 10.74 20.44
CA THR A 317 13.67 10.60 20.92
C THR A 317 14.49 9.86 19.87
N LEU A 318 15.68 10.36 19.59
CA LEU A 318 16.57 9.88 18.56
C LEU A 318 17.99 9.80 19.13
N LYS A 319 18.71 8.74 18.84
CA LYS A 319 20.15 8.63 19.05
C LYS A 319 20.78 8.01 17.83
N PHE A 320 21.86 8.56 17.31
CA PHE A 320 22.52 7.96 16.15
C PHE A 320 23.96 8.45 16.00
N PRO A 321 24.85 7.63 15.38
CA PRO A 321 26.19 8.08 15.08
C PRO A 321 26.17 9.19 14.03
N ALA A 322 26.98 10.24 14.23
CA ALA A 322 27.01 11.41 13.37
C ALA A 322 27.46 11.12 11.93
N THR A 323 28.07 9.95 11.70
CA THR A 323 28.41 9.44 10.37
C THR A 323 27.19 9.33 9.45
N LEU A 324 25.98 9.20 10.01
CA LEU A 324 24.74 9.26 9.23
C LEU A 324 24.45 10.62 8.59
N LEU A 325 25.06 11.69 9.10
CA LEU A 325 24.93 13.03 8.54
C LEU A 325 25.92 13.27 7.39
N ALA A 326 26.89 12.37 7.16
CA ALA A 326 27.92 12.56 6.14
C ALA A 326 27.35 12.79 4.72
N PRO A 327 26.28 12.11 4.25
CA PRO A 327 25.69 12.41 2.94
C PRO A 327 25.09 13.82 2.83
N LEU A 328 24.70 14.42 3.97
CA LEU A 328 24.17 15.79 4.04
C LEU A 328 25.30 16.82 4.07
N ILE A 329 26.44 16.48 4.66
CA ILE A 329 27.63 17.33 4.75
C ILE A 329 28.47 17.13 3.48
N ARG A 330 28.13 17.86 2.41
CA ARG A 330 28.81 17.79 1.11
C ARG A 330 30.18 18.47 1.09
N LEU A 331 31.10 18.04 1.95
CA LEU A 331 32.47 18.55 2.00
C LEU A 331 33.45 17.41 1.64
N PRO A 332 34.03 17.40 0.42
CA PRO A 332 34.93 16.34 -0.02
C PRO A 332 36.15 16.20 0.90
N GLY A 333 36.46 14.98 1.33
CA GLY A 333 37.62 14.68 2.17
C GLY A 333 37.48 15.12 3.63
N ILE A 334 36.28 15.48 4.06
CA ILE A 334 35.94 15.75 5.46
C ILE A 334 35.02 14.66 5.98
N GLU A 335 35.44 14.00 7.04
CA GLU A 335 34.64 13.04 7.80
C GLU A 335 34.22 13.68 9.12
N VAL A 336 33.01 13.35 9.57
CA VAL A 336 32.49 13.79 10.85
C VAL A 336 32.21 12.60 11.75
N GLY A 337 32.50 12.75 13.04
CA GLY A 337 32.31 11.71 14.05
C GLY A 337 31.62 12.25 15.31
N GLY A 338 31.39 11.36 16.26
CA GLY A 338 30.61 11.61 17.48
C GLY A 338 29.20 11.03 17.38
N ASP A 339 28.41 11.28 18.42
CA ASP A 339 27.05 10.75 18.60
C ASP A 339 26.05 11.89 18.72
N VAL A 340 24.87 11.72 18.14
CA VAL A 340 23.82 12.73 18.13
C VAL A 340 22.62 12.22 18.90
N ASP A 341 22.25 12.95 19.96
CA ASP A 341 21.03 12.77 20.73
C ASP A 341 20.00 13.83 20.34
N GLY A 342 18.76 13.43 20.12
CA GLY A 342 17.67 14.31 19.69
C GLY A 342 16.41 14.12 20.49
N ASN A 343 15.78 15.22 20.87
CA ASN A 343 14.51 15.25 21.59
C ASN A 343 13.57 16.26 20.93
N PHE A 344 12.49 15.77 20.34
CA PHE A 344 11.53 16.57 19.58
C PHE A 344 10.14 16.45 20.20
N ALA A 345 9.61 17.58 20.67
CA ALA A 345 8.22 17.67 21.09
C ALA A 345 7.28 17.52 19.89
N ARG A 346 7.70 18.03 18.72
CA ARG A 346 6.96 17.91 17.46
C ARG A 346 7.90 17.92 16.26
N LEU A 347 7.63 17.04 15.30
CA LEU A 347 8.20 17.07 13.96
C LEU A 347 7.11 16.68 12.96
N THR A 348 6.71 17.60 12.10
CA THR A 348 5.73 17.34 11.03
C THR A 348 6.45 17.32 9.69
N LEU A 349 6.35 16.19 8.99
CA LEU A 349 6.93 15.98 7.67
C LEU A 349 5.84 16.00 6.61
N ARG A 350 6.09 16.71 5.52
CA ARG A 350 5.23 16.73 4.33
C ARG A 350 6.05 16.47 3.07
N GLU A 351 5.40 15.93 2.04
CA GLU A 351 6.00 15.65 0.73
C GLU A 351 7.27 14.76 0.85
N SER A 352 8.35 15.06 0.13
CA SER A 352 9.66 14.38 0.15
C SER A 352 10.41 14.48 1.49
N LEU A 353 9.71 14.30 2.61
CA LEU A 353 10.22 14.31 3.99
C LEU A 353 10.80 15.65 4.46
N TRP A 354 10.38 16.77 3.87
CA TRP A 354 10.78 18.09 4.38
C TRP A 354 10.03 18.43 5.68
N PRO A 355 10.71 18.93 6.73
CA PRO A 355 10.04 19.41 7.94
C PRO A 355 9.21 20.65 7.66
N SER A 356 7.88 20.53 7.77
CA SER A 356 6.98 21.70 7.74
C SER A 356 6.76 22.31 9.13
N ALA A 357 7.05 21.55 10.19
CA ALA A 357 7.06 22.05 11.56
C ALA A 357 8.07 21.24 12.38
N ILE A 358 8.84 21.90 13.25
CA ILE A 358 9.80 21.29 14.15
C ILE A 358 9.86 22.06 15.45
N ALA A 359 9.94 21.34 16.57
CA ALA A 359 10.18 21.89 17.88
C ALA A 359 10.96 20.85 18.68
N GLY A 360 12.23 21.14 18.96
CA GLY A 360 13.10 20.18 19.63
C GLY A 360 14.52 20.66 19.82
N LYS A 361 15.32 19.76 20.38
CA LYS A 361 16.75 19.95 20.60
C LYS A 361 17.53 18.77 20.04
N LEU A 362 18.71 19.06 19.51
CA LEU A 362 19.73 18.09 19.16
C LEU A 362 20.99 18.40 19.95
N VAL A 363 21.68 17.38 20.45
CA VAL A 363 22.99 17.49 21.08
C VAL A 363 23.94 16.57 20.33
N TRP A 364 25.02 17.12 19.81
CA TRP A 364 26.09 16.35 19.19
C TRP A 364 27.25 16.26 20.16
N HIS A 365 27.47 15.06 20.67
CA HIS A 365 28.53 14.72 21.60
C HIS A 365 29.82 14.37 20.87
N GLY A 366 30.94 14.91 21.36
CA GLY A 366 32.27 14.56 20.88
C GLY A 366 32.45 14.84 19.40
N VAL A 367 32.05 16.04 18.94
CA VAL A 367 32.18 16.42 17.53
C VAL A 367 33.63 16.34 17.12
N THR A 368 33.92 15.42 16.19
CA THR A 368 35.23 15.31 15.55
C THR A 368 35.12 15.58 14.08
N VAL A 369 36.07 16.32 13.54
CA VAL A 369 36.24 16.53 12.11
C VAL A 369 37.58 15.94 11.71
N SER A 370 37.58 14.98 10.79
CA SER A 370 38.76 14.30 10.24
C SER A 370 38.89 14.54 8.74
N GLY A 371 40.13 14.40 8.23
CA GLY A 371 40.51 14.72 6.85
C GLY A 371 42.02 14.92 6.77
N VAL A 372 42.49 15.98 6.11
CA VAL A 372 43.93 16.35 6.12
C VAL A 372 44.43 16.72 7.53
N ARG A 373 43.52 17.15 8.42
CA ARG A 373 43.80 17.41 9.84
C ARG A 373 42.62 16.94 10.67
N GLN A 374 42.91 16.40 11.85
CA GLN A 374 41.90 16.00 12.83
C GLN A 374 41.70 17.12 13.85
N ALA A 375 40.45 17.44 14.15
CA ALA A 375 40.07 18.40 15.19
C ALA A 375 38.92 17.84 16.02
N ALA A 376 39.01 18.00 17.35
CA ALA A 376 37.90 17.78 18.26
C ALA A 376 37.29 19.14 18.61
N LEU A 377 36.00 19.32 18.33
CA LEU A 377 35.30 20.58 18.51
C LEU A 377 34.52 20.66 19.83
N GLY A 378 34.42 19.54 20.57
CA GLY A 378 33.65 19.45 21.81
C GLY A 378 32.21 19.02 21.56
N ASP A 379 31.30 19.44 22.43
CA ASP A 379 29.88 19.11 22.34
C ASP A 379 29.10 20.32 21.83
N MET A 380 28.10 20.09 20.98
CA MET A 380 27.25 21.16 20.42
C MET A 380 25.78 20.91 20.71
N GLU A 381 25.02 21.97 20.98
CA GLU A 381 23.56 21.94 21.10
C GLU A 381 22.93 22.75 19.96
N TRP A 382 21.85 22.21 19.39
CA TRP A 382 20.95 22.92 18.50
C TRP A 382 19.55 22.96 19.10
N SER A 383 19.01 24.15 19.26
CA SER A 383 17.58 24.35 19.53
C SER A 383 16.87 24.69 18.24
N LEU A 384 15.85 23.92 17.88
CA LEU A 384 15.14 23.96 16.60
C LEU A 384 13.69 24.39 16.80
N GLY A 385 13.22 25.27 15.91
CA GLY A 385 11.86 25.80 15.90
C GLY A 385 11.34 26.03 14.50
N THR A 386 10.06 26.41 14.40
CA THR A 386 9.43 26.84 13.16
C THR A 386 8.86 28.23 13.37
N ASP A 387 9.21 29.13 12.45
CA ASP A 387 8.71 30.50 12.44
C ASP A 387 7.28 30.54 11.85
N PRO A 388 6.47 31.57 12.12
CA PRO A 388 5.11 31.68 11.58
C PRO A 388 5.03 31.70 10.04
N ASP A 389 6.12 32.07 9.36
CA ASP A 389 6.23 32.03 7.89
C ASP A 389 6.51 30.62 7.34
N GLY A 390 6.60 29.61 8.20
CA GLY A 390 6.84 28.21 7.84
C GLY A 390 8.31 27.83 7.64
N SER A 391 9.23 28.78 7.82
CA SER A 391 10.67 28.50 7.82
C SER A 391 11.10 27.78 9.10
N ILE A 392 12.15 26.99 8.98
CA ILE A 392 12.81 26.33 10.11
C ILE A 392 13.88 27.28 10.63
N ILE A 393 13.86 27.54 11.92
CA ILE A 393 14.85 28.37 12.62
C ILE A 393 15.62 27.51 13.61
N GLY A 394 16.85 27.90 13.89
CA GLY A 394 17.59 27.26 14.97
C GLY A 394 18.66 28.14 15.57
N VAL A 395 18.99 27.84 16.82
CA VAL A 395 20.07 28.44 17.59
C VAL A 395 21.11 27.35 17.84
N ILE A 396 22.37 27.66 17.59
CA ILE A 396 23.53 26.78 17.75
C ILE A 396 24.35 27.28 18.92
N GLY A 397 24.68 26.40 19.85
CA GLY A 397 25.56 26.66 20.98
C GLY A 397 26.59 25.55 21.16
N ASP A 398 27.70 25.84 21.83
CA ASP A 398 28.59 24.80 22.37
C ASP A 398 28.20 24.45 23.82
N LEU A 399 28.42 23.19 24.21
CA LEU A 399 28.25 22.70 25.58
C LEU A 399 29.62 22.50 26.28
N GLY A 400 30.67 23.15 25.77
CA GLY A 400 32.04 23.01 26.23
C GLY A 400 32.98 22.51 25.14
N GLY A 401 34.25 22.34 25.51
CA GLY A 401 35.33 22.05 24.56
C GLY A 401 36.11 23.31 24.14
N PRO A 402 37.05 23.16 23.20
CA PRO A 402 38.03 24.19 22.90
C PRO A 402 37.52 25.28 21.95
N LEU A 403 36.35 25.07 21.33
CA LEU A 403 35.68 26.03 20.46
C LEU A 403 34.41 26.55 21.13
N GLN A 404 34.27 27.86 21.24
CA GLN A 404 33.02 28.52 21.59
C GLN A 404 32.20 28.76 20.33
N VAL A 405 30.91 28.41 20.39
CA VAL A 405 29.98 28.55 19.25
C VAL A 405 28.71 29.25 19.73
N ASN A 406 28.33 30.31 19.03
CA ASN A 406 27.02 30.93 19.18
C ASN A 406 26.52 31.36 17.81
N GLY A 407 25.43 30.78 17.34
CA GLY A 407 24.92 31.08 16.01
C GLY A 407 23.44 30.88 15.88
N THR A 408 22.91 31.39 14.77
CA THR A 408 21.52 31.22 14.38
C THR A 408 21.47 30.83 12.92
N PHE A 409 20.46 30.05 12.55
CA PHE A 409 20.14 29.80 11.15
C PHE A 409 18.63 29.88 10.92
N LYS A 410 18.28 30.19 9.67
CA LYS A 410 16.93 30.17 9.14
C LYS A 410 16.98 29.45 7.79
N THR A 411 16.08 28.50 7.58
CA THR A 411 16.06 27.72 6.34
C THR A 411 14.65 27.42 5.89
N THR A 412 14.47 27.42 4.57
CA THR A 412 13.28 26.95 3.87
C THR A 412 13.66 25.74 3.02
N LYS A 413 12.69 25.15 2.32
CA LYS A 413 12.94 24.05 1.37
C LYS A 413 13.97 24.41 0.29
N THR A 414 14.11 25.71 -0.04
CA THR A 414 14.91 26.18 -1.17
C THR A 414 16.02 27.14 -0.78
N SER A 415 16.09 27.61 0.46
CA SER A 415 17.10 28.59 0.88
C SER A 415 17.58 28.38 2.30
N TYR A 416 18.77 28.88 2.60
CA TYR A 416 19.29 28.95 3.95
C TYR A 416 20.02 30.28 4.16
N ASP A 417 19.99 30.74 5.41
CA ASP A 417 20.76 31.85 5.94
C ASP A 417 21.25 31.44 7.33
N ALA A 418 22.55 31.57 7.59
CA ALA A 418 23.17 31.22 8.84
C ALA A 418 24.25 32.25 9.20
N ALA A 419 24.29 32.60 10.48
CA ALA A 419 25.31 33.46 11.06
C ALA A 419 25.82 32.80 12.34
N VAL A 420 27.13 32.57 12.43
CA VAL A 420 27.76 31.90 13.56
C VAL A 420 28.95 32.72 14.02
N GLN A 421 28.97 33.07 15.31
CA GLN A 421 30.12 33.61 16.01
C GLN A 421 30.93 32.46 16.63
N LEU A 422 32.23 32.45 16.36
CA LEU A 422 33.16 31.43 16.80
C LEU A 422 34.33 32.08 17.57
N SER A 423 34.75 31.49 18.69
CA SER A 423 35.94 31.94 19.43
C SER A 423 36.73 30.78 20.02
N ALA A 424 38.06 30.92 20.13
CA ALA A 424 38.90 29.92 20.76
C ALA A 424 38.77 30.03 22.29
N ARG A 425 38.28 28.98 22.95
CA ARG A 425 38.16 28.97 24.42
C ARG A 425 39.56 28.95 25.03
N GLY A 426 39.80 29.83 26.00
CA GLY A 426 41.12 29.97 26.63
C GLY A 426 42.21 30.54 25.72
N GLY A 427 41.87 31.03 24.52
CA GLY A 427 42.82 31.67 23.61
C GLY A 427 43.76 30.70 22.89
N ASP A 428 43.34 29.45 22.64
CA ASP A 428 44.14 28.48 21.89
C ASP A 428 44.66 29.07 20.55
N PRO A 429 45.98 29.24 20.38
CA PRO A 429 46.55 29.88 19.20
C PRO A 429 46.28 29.13 17.89
N ALA A 430 46.18 27.80 17.94
CA ALA A 430 45.96 26.98 16.76
C ALA A 430 44.51 27.13 16.26
N ILE A 431 43.54 27.13 17.19
CA ILE A 431 42.13 27.36 16.86
C ILE A 431 41.92 28.79 16.40
N ALA A 432 42.48 29.78 17.10
CA ALA A 432 42.39 31.18 16.70
C ALA A 432 42.96 31.43 15.28
N ALA A 433 44.06 30.77 14.93
CA ALA A 433 44.64 30.85 13.60
C ALA A 433 43.77 30.17 12.52
N ALA A 434 43.05 29.10 12.87
CA ALA A 434 42.11 28.43 11.96
C ALA A 434 40.85 29.27 11.73
N LEU A 435 40.29 29.87 12.79
CA LEU A 435 39.08 30.69 12.72
C LEU A 435 39.26 31.89 11.78
N ARG A 436 40.42 32.57 11.81
CA ARG A 436 40.73 33.69 10.90
C ARG A 436 40.70 33.33 9.40
N LYS A 437 40.69 32.04 9.05
CA LYS A 437 40.66 31.58 7.65
C LYS A 437 39.26 31.29 7.13
N ILE A 438 38.26 31.17 8.01
CA ILE A 438 36.92 30.67 7.65
C ILE A 438 35.82 31.73 7.79
N GLY A 439 36.14 32.93 8.28
CA GLY A 439 35.17 34.01 8.44
C GLY A 439 35.83 35.36 8.68
N THR A 440 35.03 36.34 9.09
CA THR A 440 35.47 37.72 9.34
C THR A 440 35.86 37.91 10.80
N PRO A 441 37.15 38.15 11.12
CA PRO A 441 37.62 38.40 12.47
C PRO A 441 36.99 39.65 13.10
N GLN A 442 36.78 39.63 14.41
CA GLN A 442 36.23 40.73 15.20
C GLN A 442 37.28 41.30 16.16
N ALA A 443 37.03 42.51 16.66
CA ALA A 443 37.94 43.21 17.59
C ALA A 443 38.09 42.48 18.95
N ASP A 444 37.08 41.71 19.35
CA ASP A 444 37.07 40.91 20.59
C ASP A 444 37.79 39.55 20.44
N GLY A 445 38.36 39.26 19.28
CA GLY A 445 39.05 38.00 18.97
C GLY A 445 38.13 36.87 18.49
N SER A 446 36.82 37.09 18.43
CA SER A 446 35.88 36.17 17.78
C SER A 446 35.96 36.26 16.25
N THR A 447 35.33 35.32 15.56
CA THR A 447 35.19 35.30 14.10
C THR A 447 33.72 35.07 13.76
N ILE A 448 33.18 35.91 12.88
CA ILE A 448 31.82 35.74 12.36
C ILE A 448 31.89 35.00 11.03
N VAL A 449 31.17 33.88 10.94
CA VAL A 449 30.96 33.12 9.71
C VAL A 449 29.52 33.33 9.27
N GLN A 450 29.33 33.88 8.07
CA GLN A 450 28.01 34.01 7.44
C GLN A 450 27.93 33.07 6.25
N ALA A 451 26.81 32.37 6.13
CA ALA A 451 26.54 31.47 5.03
C ALA A 451 25.09 31.64 4.58
N ASN A 452 24.88 32.00 3.32
CA ASN A 452 23.57 32.01 2.70
C ASN A 452 23.62 31.30 1.35
N GLY A 453 22.48 30.83 0.88
CA GLY A 453 22.40 30.14 -0.39
C GLY A 453 21.03 29.56 -0.69
N GLU A 454 20.94 28.92 -1.86
CA GLU A 454 19.74 28.23 -2.33
C GLU A 454 20.02 26.73 -2.50
N PHE A 455 19.11 25.89 -2.04
CA PHE A 455 19.11 24.46 -2.32
C PHE A 455 18.51 24.21 -3.72
N GLY A 456 19.12 23.33 -4.50
CA GLY A 456 18.54 22.84 -5.77
C GLY A 456 19.01 23.53 -7.05
N LYS A 457 19.96 24.47 -7.00
CA LYS A 457 20.72 24.86 -8.20
C LYS A 457 21.75 23.79 -8.55
N LYS A 458 21.35 22.85 -9.39
CA LYS A 458 22.23 22.17 -10.35
C LYS A 458 21.67 22.35 -11.74
#